data_AF-A0A0N4Z343-F1
#
_entry.id   AF-A0A0N4Z343-F1
#
_cell.length_a   1.000
_cell.length_b   1.000
_cell.length_c   1.000
_cell.angle_alpha   90.00
_cell.angle_beta   90.00
_cell.angle_gamma   90.00
#
_symmetry.space_group_name_H-M   'P 1'
#
loop_
_entity.id
_entity.type
_entity.pdbx_description
1 polymer ?
#
loop_
_entity_poly.entity_id
_entity_poly.type
_entity_poly.pdbx_seq_one_letter_code
_entity_poly.pdbx_strand_id
1 'polypeptide(L)'
;MFEVPCWYSLDEIRNTLIVWEGVLAIWNFESNNRIKCVELWKEYEDGYISFMVKHDVKEITSEGYWTCAEITGIFKNGKSFFYHAVNPDKSKLFLNFINKYLDTHIKTIELSLDPNPLRNWTKKECEKRIKSWRDLCYSLSKTSAKINFNYNMPI
;
A
#
# COMPACT_ATOMS: atom_id res chain seq x y z
N MET A 1 -16.50 -19.08 6.39
CA MET A 1 -15.23 -18.33 6.25
C MET A 1 -15.13 -17.99 4.79
N PHE A 2 -15.37 -16.75 4.40
CA PHE A 2 -15.22 -16.32 3.00
C PHE A 2 -13.74 -16.04 2.78
N GLU A 3 -12.98 -16.98 2.21
CA GLU A 3 -11.77 -16.59 1.48
C GLU A 3 -12.24 -15.74 0.32
N VAL A 4 -11.85 -14.46 0.29
CA VAL A 4 -12.12 -13.59 -0.84
C VAL A 4 -10.92 -13.76 -1.78
N PRO A 5 -11.00 -14.56 -2.86
CA PRO A 5 -9.83 -15.08 -3.60
C PRO A 5 -9.04 -14.01 -4.37
N CYS A 6 -9.25 -12.72 -4.10
CA CYS A 6 -8.82 -11.62 -4.95
C CYS A 6 -8.26 -10.43 -4.16
N TRP A 7 -7.94 -10.61 -2.88
CA TRP A 7 -7.36 -9.56 -2.04
C TRP A 7 -5.92 -9.86 -1.64
N TYR A 8 -5.63 -11.12 -1.35
CA TYR A 8 -4.32 -11.54 -0.91
C TYR A 8 -4.07 -13.01 -1.27
N SER A 9 -2.80 -13.39 -1.26
CA SER A 9 -2.35 -14.78 -1.17
C SER A 9 -1.32 -14.88 -0.04
N LEU A 10 -1.18 -16.08 0.53
CA LEU A 10 -0.19 -16.37 1.57
C LEU A 10 0.87 -17.30 1.00
N ASP A 11 2.13 -16.85 1.01
CA ASP A 11 3.28 -17.73 0.82
C ASP A 11 3.64 -18.33 2.20
N GLU A 12 3.17 -19.54 2.46
CA GLU A 12 3.42 -20.26 3.72
C GLU A 12 4.90 -20.64 3.93
N ILE A 13 5.68 -20.77 2.85
CA ILE A 13 7.10 -21.13 2.95
C ILE A 13 7.89 -19.92 3.44
N ARG A 14 7.58 -18.73 2.92
CA ARG A 14 8.26 -17.48 3.28
C ARG A 14 7.56 -16.74 4.43
N ASN A 15 6.38 -17.17 4.86
CA ASN A 15 5.47 -16.43 5.75
C ASN A 15 5.23 -15.00 5.24
N THR A 16 4.97 -14.86 3.94
CA THR A 16 4.77 -13.58 3.27
C THR A 16 3.33 -13.41 2.86
N LEU A 17 2.72 -12.28 3.21
CA LEU A 17 1.40 -11.91 2.76
C LEU A 17 1.52 -11.07 1.50
N ILE A 18 1.03 -11.58 0.38
CA ILE A 18 1.05 -10.89 -0.91
C ILE A 18 -0.31 -10.23 -1.09
N VAL A 19 -0.36 -8.90 -1.13
CA VAL A 19 -1.60 -8.14 -1.31
C VAL A 19 -1.79 -7.67 -2.74
N TRP A 20 -3.03 -7.73 -3.21
CA TRP A 20 -3.39 -7.44 -4.59
C TRP A 20 -3.80 -5.98 -4.77
N GLU A 21 -3.88 -5.56 -6.04
CA GLU A 21 -4.24 -4.19 -6.41
C GLU A 21 -5.53 -3.72 -5.69
N GLY A 22 -5.44 -2.50 -5.15
CA GLY A 22 -6.51 -1.83 -4.41
C GLY A 22 -6.64 -2.25 -2.95
N VAL A 23 -5.80 -3.17 -2.45
CA VAL A 23 -5.87 -3.64 -1.06
C VAL A 23 -4.85 -2.93 -0.19
N LEU A 24 -5.35 -2.41 0.94
CA LEU A 24 -4.56 -1.82 2.01
C LEU A 24 -4.46 -2.80 3.17
N ALA A 25 -3.24 -3.15 3.57
CA ALA A 25 -2.95 -3.88 4.79
C ALA A 25 -2.55 -2.91 5.90
N ILE A 26 -3.12 -3.09 7.10
CA ILE A 26 -2.79 -2.35 8.31
C ILE A 26 -2.47 -3.35 9.42
N TRP A 27 -1.39 -3.12 10.16
CA TRP A 27 -1.00 -4.00 11.27
C TRP A 27 -0.28 -3.24 12.37
N ASN A 28 -0.07 -3.94 13.50
CA ASN A 28 0.85 -3.55 14.55
C ASN A 28 1.96 -4.61 14.64
N PHE A 29 3.16 -4.18 15.01
CA PHE A 29 4.22 -5.11 15.39
C PHE A 29 3.99 -5.62 16.81
N GLU A 30 4.15 -6.92 16.99
CA GLU A 30 4.30 -7.52 18.31
C GLU A 30 5.72 -7.29 18.86
N SER A 31 5.94 -7.57 20.14
CA SER A 31 7.22 -7.34 20.86
C SER A 31 8.45 -8.02 20.24
N ASN A 32 8.25 -8.99 19.34
CA ASN A 32 9.30 -9.70 18.60
C ASN A 32 9.37 -9.33 17.10
N ASN A 33 8.83 -8.17 16.72
CA ASN A 33 8.71 -7.71 15.32
C ASN A 33 7.93 -8.66 14.40
N ARG A 34 7.09 -9.55 14.95
CA ARG A 34 6.19 -10.40 14.15
C ARG A 34 4.85 -9.72 13.94
N ILE A 35 4.20 -10.05 12.84
CA ILE A 35 2.87 -9.58 12.48
C ILE A 35 1.92 -10.76 12.67
N LYS A 36 1.09 -10.76 13.72
CA LYS A 36 0.13 -11.85 13.99
C LYS A 36 -1.24 -11.64 13.34
N CYS A 37 -1.55 -10.38 13.07
CA CYS A 37 -2.87 -9.97 12.64
C CYS A 37 -2.72 -8.81 11.67
N VAL A 38 -3.29 -8.96 10.48
CA VAL A 38 -3.34 -7.92 9.46
C VAL A 38 -4.79 -7.60 9.18
N GLU A 39 -5.16 -6.34 9.30
CA GLU A 39 -6.45 -5.85 8.84
C GLU A 39 -6.33 -5.45 7.38
N LEU A 40 -7.04 -6.16 6.51
CA LEU A 40 -7.10 -5.83 5.09
C LEU A 40 -8.32 -4.98 4.81
N TRP A 41 -8.15 -3.94 3.99
CA TRP A 41 -9.19 -3.02 3.55
C TRP A 41 -9.23 -2.94 2.03
N LYS A 42 -10.43 -2.80 1.46
CA LYS A 42 -10.63 -2.54 0.03
C LYS A 42 -11.88 -1.69 -0.22
N GLU A 43 -11.82 -0.85 -1.25
CA GLU A 43 -12.96 -0.10 -1.80
C GLU A 43 -13.91 -1.03 -2.58
N TYR A 44 -15.21 -0.89 -2.33
CA TYR A 44 -16.33 -1.47 -3.07
C TYR A 44 -17.34 -0.36 -3.40
N GLU A 45 -18.33 -0.63 -4.26
CA GLU A 45 -19.26 0.39 -4.81
C GLU A 45 -19.88 1.32 -3.75
N ASP A 46 -20.22 0.78 -2.57
CA ASP A 46 -20.90 1.53 -1.50
C ASP A 46 -19.99 1.85 -0.28
N GLY A 47 -18.67 1.69 -0.39
CA GLY A 47 -17.75 2.08 0.67
C GLY A 47 -16.52 1.20 0.81
N TYR A 48 -16.05 1.03 2.06
CA TYR A 48 -14.84 0.28 2.36
C TYR A 48 -15.18 -0.93 3.23
N ILE A 49 -14.69 -2.09 2.81
CA ILE A 49 -14.86 -3.35 3.53
C ILE A 49 -13.53 -3.70 4.17
N SER A 50 -13.57 -4.25 5.38
CA SER A 50 -12.39 -4.82 6.04
C SER A 50 -12.61 -6.23 6.54
N PHE A 51 -11.51 -6.97 6.65
CA PHE A 51 -11.47 -8.22 7.40
C PHE A 51 -10.07 -8.49 7.97
N MET A 52 -10.01 -9.38 8.95
CA MET A 52 -8.78 -9.72 9.66
C MET A 52 -8.17 -11.02 9.12
N VAL A 53 -6.91 -10.96 8.72
CA VAL A 53 -6.06 -12.12 8.43
C VAL A 53 -5.29 -12.50 9.70
N LYS A 54 -5.55 -13.69 10.25
CA LYS A 54 -4.93 -14.20 11.48
C LYS A 54 -3.85 -15.23 11.16
N HIS A 55 -2.71 -14.76 10.67
CA HIS A 55 -1.55 -15.58 10.35
C HIS A 55 -0.27 -14.91 10.84
N ASP A 56 0.72 -15.71 11.22
CA ASP A 56 2.06 -15.23 11.56
C ASP A 56 2.79 -14.84 10.26
N VAL A 57 2.77 -13.54 9.95
CA VAL A 57 3.41 -12.97 8.76
C VAL A 57 4.74 -12.31 9.16
N LYS A 58 5.77 -12.50 8.33
CA LYS A 58 7.08 -11.83 8.44
C LYS A 58 7.15 -10.58 7.58
N GLU A 59 6.53 -10.62 6.42
CA GLU A 59 6.62 -9.58 5.40
C GLU A 59 5.28 -9.43 4.67
N ILE A 60 4.95 -8.20 4.30
CA ILE A 60 3.80 -7.89 3.44
C ILE A 60 4.36 -7.26 2.17
N THR A 61 3.96 -7.80 1.02
CA THR A 61 4.45 -7.40 -0.30
C THR A 61 3.33 -7.39 -1.32
N SER A 62 3.62 -7.03 -2.57
CA SER A 62 2.70 -7.16 -3.69
C SER A 62 3.39 -7.73 -4.93
N GLU A 63 2.61 -8.39 -5.79
CA GLU A 63 3.11 -8.85 -7.09
C GLU A 63 2.77 -7.83 -8.18
N GLY A 64 3.78 -7.06 -8.59
CA GLY A 64 3.73 -6.21 -9.78
C GLY A 64 2.85 -4.98 -9.67
N TYR A 65 3.42 -3.80 -9.95
CA TYR A 65 2.71 -2.52 -9.86
C TYR A 65 2.97 -1.65 -11.10
N TRP A 66 2.76 -2.22 -12.29
CA TRP A 66 3.08 -1.60 -13.58
C TRP A 66 2.59 -0.16 -13.65
N THR A 67 1.27 0.06 -13.65
CA THR A 67 0.69 1.41 -13.56
C THR A 67 0.35 1.83 -12.14
N CYS A 68 0.43 0.90 -11.20
CA CYS A 68 0.14 1.07 -9.78
C CYS A 68 1.36 1.57 -9.00
N ALA A 69 1.20 1.71 -7.69
CA ALA A 69 2.28 2.06 -6.79
C ALA A 69 2.16 1.27 -5.49
N GLU A 70 3.28 1.05 -4.81
CA GLU A 70 3.24 0.60 -3.42
C GLU A 70 3.37 1.82 -2.53
N ILE A 71 2.45 1.99 -1.59
CA ILE A 71 2.54 3.02 -0.55
C ILE A 71 2.69 2.33 0.78
N THR A 72 3.80 2.55 1.46
CA THR A 72 4.05 2.06 2.81
C THR A 72 4.18 3.22 3.77
N GLY A 73 3.97 2.95 5.06
CA GLY A 73 4.11 3.99 6.05
C GLY A 73 3.68 3.58 7.44
N ILE A 74 3.67 4.57 8.32
CA ILE A 74 3.33 4.41 9.73
C ILE A 74 2.37 5.54 10.10
N PHE A 75 1.27 5.19 10.75
CA PHE A 75 0.34 6.14 11.35
C PHE A 75 0.88 6.64 12.70
N LYS A 76 0.44 7.82 13.16
CA LYS A 76 0.90 8.37 14.44
C LYS A 76 0.56 7.48 15.64
N ASN A 77 -0.49 6.67 15.56
CA ASN A 77 -0.86 5.69 16.58
C ASN A 77 0.04 4.44 16.60
N GLY A 78 1.06 4.36 15.76
CA GLY A 78 2.04 3.27 15.72
C GLY A 78 1.69 2.13 14.76
N LYS A 79 0.48 2.12 14.18
CA LYS A 79 0.10 1.14 13.16
C LYS A 79 0.92 1.36 11.88
N SER A 80 1.41 0.27 11.31
CA SER A 80 2.07 0.25 10.00
C SER A 80 1.05 -0.06 8.91
N PHE A 81 1.34 0.36 7.68
CA PHE A 81 0.53 -0.01 6.54
C PHE A 81 1.35 -0.26 5.27
N PHE A 82 0.73 -1.05 4.39
CA PHE A 82 1.20 -1.37 3.05
C PHE A 82 -0.02 -1.31 2.12
N TYR A 83 0.06 -0.52 1.07
CA TYR A 83 -1.03 -0.33 0.13
C TYR A 83 -0.56 -0.62 -1.30
N HIS A 84 -1.19 -1.59 -1.95
CA HIS A 84 -1.06 -1.75 -3.39
C HIS A 84 -2.03 -0.78 -4.08
N ALA A 85 -1.54 0.41 -4.38
CA ALA A 85 -2.31 1.58 -4.75
C ALA A 85 -2.62 1.65 -6.24
N VAL A 86 -3.91 1.79 -6.58
CA VAL A 86 -4.41 1.80 -7.97
C VAL A 86 -3.97 3.06 -8.72
N ASN A 87 -4.28 4.23 -8.16
CA ASN A 87 -3.94 5.54 -8.73
C ASN A 87 -3.98 6.63 -7.64
N PRO A 88 -3.41 7.83 -7.87
CA PRO A 88 -3.31 8.86 -6.85
C PRO A 88 -4.66 9.33 -6.27
N ASP A 89 -5.68 9.51 -7.11
CA ASP A 89 -6.97 10.07 -6.71
C ASP A 89 -7.75 9.12 -5.81
N LYS A 90 -7.84 7.84 -6.20
CA LYS A 90 -8.42 6.79 -5.36
C LYS A 90 -7.65 6.61 -4.05
N SER A 91 -6.32 6.64 -4.13
CA SER A 91 -5.45 6.51 -2.95
C SER A 91 -5.70 7.64 -1.95
N LYS A 92 -5.93 8.87 -2.44
CA LYS A 92 -6.23 10.02 -1.59
C LYS A 92 -7.53 9.81 -0.82
N LEU A 93 -8.59 9.42 -1.52
CA LEU A 93 -9.90 9.17 -0.90
C LEU A 93 -9.80 8.06 0.15
N PHE A 94 -9.15 6.96 -0.19
CA PHE A 94 -9.02 5.81 0.68
C PHE A 94 -8.18 6.11 1.93
N LEU A 95 -6.99 6.71 1.77
CA LEU A 95 -6.13 7.03 2.91
C LEU A 95 -6.71 8.13 3.80
N ASN A 96 -7.49 9.06 3.25
CA ASN A 96 -8.25 10.02 4.06
C ASN A 96 -9.37 9.34 4.86
N PHE A 97 -10.09 8.40 4.25
CA PHE A 97 -11.07 7.58 4.95
C PHE A 97 -10.41 6.82 6.12
N ILE A 98 -9.27 6.17 5.89
CA ILE A 98 -8.56 5.40 6.92
C ILE A 98 -8.04 6.30 8.04
N ASN A 99 -7.49 7.47 7.72
CA ASN A 99 -7.08 8.46 8.74
C ASN A 99 -8.26 8.86 9.63
N LYS A 100 -9.43 9.13 9.03
CA LYS A 100 -10.64 9.47 9.78
C LYS A 100 -11.16 8.29 10.60
N TYR A 101 -11.17 7.09 10.04
CA TYR A 101 -11.65 5.87 10.70
C TYR A 101 -10.79 5.51 11.92
N LEU A 102 -9.46 5.62 11.79
CA LEU A 102 -8.51 5.33 12.85
C LEU A 102 -8.28 6.50 13.82
N ASP A 103 -8.97 7.63 13.63
CA ASP A 103 -8.74 8.90 14.33
C ASP A 103 -7.24 9.24 14.46
N THR A 104 -6.54 9.22 13.32
CA THR A 104 -5.09 9.37 13.27
C THR A 104 -4.65 10.11 12.00
N HIS A 105 -3.34 10.24 11.83
CA HIS A 105 -2.75 10.69 10.58
C HIS A 105 -1.48 9.90 10.26
N ILE A 106 -1.11 9.92 8.98
CA ILE A 106 0.12 9.32 8.49
C ILE A 106 1.31 10.14 9.01
N LYS A 107 2.23 9.49 9.72
CA LYS A 107 3.46 10.06 10.26
C LYS A 107 4.60 10.00 9.24
N THR A 108 4.72 8.85 8.57
CA THR A 108 5.74 8.59 7.55
C THR A 108 5.08 7.93 6.35
N ILE A 109 5.48 8.32 5.15
CA ILE A 109 5.01 7.70 3.91
C ILE A 109 6.18 7.45 2.97
N GLU A 110 6.19 6.28 2.35
CA GLU A 110 7.15 5.89 1.33
C GLU A 110 6.36 5.32 0.15
N LEU A 111 6.75 5.75 -1.04
CA LEU A 111 6.11 5.41 -2.30
C LEU A 111 7.13 4.69 -3.17
N SER A 112 6.79 3.51 -3.64
CA SER A 112 7.57 2.79 -4.64
C SER A 112 6.80 2.74 -5.96
N LEU A 113 7.46 3.16 -7.03
CA LEU A 113 6.92 3.16 -8.39
C LEU A 113 7.68 2.16 -9.26
N ASP A 114 6.94 1.42 -10.10
CA ASP A 114 7.53 0.58 -11.13
C ASP A 114 8.15 1.51 -12.20
N PRO A 115 9.41 1.28 -12.61
CA PRO A 115 9.98 1.97 -13.75
C PRO A 115 9.44 1.50 -15.12
N ASN A 116 8.70 0.39 -15.23
CA ASN A 116 8.21 -0.15 -16.50
C ASN A 116 7.38 0.83 -17.36
N PRO A 117 6.54 1.72 -16.81
CA PRO A 117 5.94 2.80 -17.60
C PRO A 117 6.97 3.67 -18.34
N LEU A 118 8.21 3.81 -17.83
CA LEU A 118 9.30 4.53 -18.52
C LEU A 118 9.76 3.83 -19.82
N ARG A 119 9.38 2.56 -20.05
CA ARG A 119 9.72 1.81 -21.26
C ARG A 119 8.81 2.13 -22.43
N ASN A 120 7.54 2.44 -22.15
CA ASN A 120 6.49 2.58 -23.16
C ASN A 120 5.84 3.98 -23.20
N TRP A 121 6.11 4.83 -22.21
CA TRP A 121 5.54 6.17 -22.13
C TRP A 121 6.54 7.24 -22.52
N THR A 122 6.04 8.37 -22.96
CA THR A 122 6.82 9.57 -23.17
C THR A 122 7.35 10.12 -21.85
N LYS A 123 8.44 10.89 -21.92
CA LYS A 123 8.98 11.62 -20.77
C LYS A 123 7.92 12.45 -20.03
N LYS A 124 7.05 13.13 -20.79
CA LYS A 124 5.97 13.99 -20.25
C LYS A 124 4.94 13.20 -19.44
N GLU A 125 4.58 12.00 -19.90
CA GLU A 125 3.65 11.12 -19.18
C GLU A 125 4.27 10.62 -17.87
N CYS A 126 5.55 10.25 -17.91
CA CYS A 126 6.30 9.82 -16.73
C CYS A 126 6.45 10.94 -15.70
N GLU A 127 6.79 12.16 -16.13
CA GLU A 127 6.84 13.33 -15.26
C GLU A 127 5.49 13.63 -14.62
N LYS A 128 4.39 13.54 -15.39
CA LYS A 128 3.03 13.74 -14.87
C LYS A 128 2.68 12.69 -13.82
N ARG A 129 3.02 11.42 -14.07
CA ARG A 129 2.80 10.30 -13.13
C ARG A 129 3.55 10.53 -11.82
N ILE A 130 4.86 10.78 -11.90
CA ILE A 130 5.71 11.01 -10.73
C ILE A 130 5.20 12.20 -9.93
N LYS A 131 4.88 13.30 -10.61
CA LYS A 131 4.32 14.49 -9.96
C LYS A 131 3.02 14.18 -9.22
N SER A 132 2.09 13.47 -9.86
CA SER A 132 0.78 13.17 -9.26
C SER A 132 0.91 12.32 -7.99
N TRP A 133 1.74 11.28 -8.01
CA TRP A 133 1.99 10.48 -6.81
C TRP A 133 2.77 11.22 -5.73
N ARG A 134 3.74 12.05 -6.11
CA ARG A 134 4.48 12.89 -5.17
C ARG A 134 3.56 13.89 -4.47
N ASP A 135 2.70 14.56 -5.24
CA ASP A 135 1.76 15.55 -4.72
C ASP A 135 0.75 14.87 -3.77
N LEU A 136 0.33 13.63 -4.05
CA LEU A 136 -0.42 12.79 -3.09
C LEU A 136 0.36 12.61 -1.78
N CYS A 137 1.60 12.11 -1.82
CA CYS A 137 2.37 11.84 -0.62
C CYS A 137 2.55 13.08 0.26
N TYR A 138 2.83 14.24 -0.34
CA TYR A 138 2.92 15.51 0.40
C TYR A 138 1.59 15.99 0.96
N SER A 139 0.47 15.67 0.31
CA SER A 139 -0.86 15.98 0.85
C SER A 139 -1.21 15.14 2.08
N LEU A 140 -0.63 13.94 2.20
CA LEU A 140 -0.90 12.98 3.28
C LEU A 140 0.11 13.05 4.43
N SER A 141 1.39 13.30 4.15
CA SER A 141 2.47 13.40 5.13
C SER A 141 3.18 14.74 4.98
N LYS A 142 3.17 15.54 6.06
CA LYS A 142 3.82 16.86 6.09
C LYS A 142 5.33 16.78 6.36
N THR A 143 5.84 15.61 6.75
CA THR A 143 7.15 15.48 7.42
C THR A 143 8.15 14.60 6.66
N SER A 144 7.70 13.53 6.00
CA SER A 144 8.60 12.67 5.23
C SER A 144 7.81 11.95 4.15
N ALA A 145 8.22 12.17 2.90
CA ALA A 145 7.79 11.43 1.73
C ALA A 145 9.06 10.96 1.01
N LYS A 146 9.24 9.65 0.89
CA LYS A 146 10.33 9.05 0.11
C LYS A 146 9.75 8.41 -1.15
N ILE A 147 10.37 8.66 -2.29
CA ILE A 147 9.98 8.06 -3.57
C ILE A 147 11.11 7.15 -4.02
N ASN A 148 10.83 5.87 -4.18
CA ASN A 148 11.74 4.89 -4.74
C ASN A 148 11.31 4.52 -6.16
N PHE A 149 12.31 4.39 -7.03
CA PHE A 149 12.16 3.81 -8.35
C PHE A 149 12.76 2.41 -8.29
N ASN A 150 11.95 1.37 -8.42
CA ASN A 150 12.44 0.00 -8.21
C ASN A 150 13.03 -0.59 -9.51
N TYR A 151 14.34 -0.42 -9.72
CA TYR A 151 15.03 -0.83 -10.96
C TYR A 151 15.19 -2.36 -11.16
N ASN A 152 14.87 -3.18 -10.15
CA ASN A 152 15.18 -4.62 -10.11
C ASN A 152 14.02 -5.56 -10.49
N MET A 153 12.94 -5.04 -11.07
CA MET A 153 11.84 -5.89 -11.53
C MET A 153 12.28 -6.72 -12.76
N PRO A 154 12.04 -8.06 -12.78
CA PRO A 154 12.40 -8.91 -13.91
C PRO A 154 11.72 -8.42 -15.20
N ILE A 155 12.46 -8.51 -16.31
CA ILE A 155 12.01 -8.18 -17.67
C ILE A 155 11.12 -9.29 -18.18
#